data_AF-S3NPL9-F1
#
_entry.id   AF-S3NPL9-F1
#
_cell.length_a   1.000
_cell.length_b   1.000
_cell.length_c   1.000
_cell.angle_alpha   90.00
_cell.angle_beta   90.00
_cell.angle_gamma   90.00
#
_symmetry.space_group_name_H-M   'P 1'
#
loop_
_entity.id
_entity.type
_entity.pdbx_description
1 polymer ?
#
loop_
_entity_poly.entity_id
_entity_poly.type
_entity_poly.pdbx_seq_one_letter_code
_entity_poly.pdbx_strand_id
1 'polypeptide(L)'
;MKKYESKQELINTIKNTLNSYLSEFDDILENEKNRVIIGVDKTPAQNISYQLGWVSLLLDWEKNENAGHEVSMPKVGFDILTPPKRG
;
A
#
# COMPACT_ATOMS: atom_id res chain seq x y z
N MET A 1 17.80 0.04 -4.16
CA MET A 1 16.55 -0.49 -4.75
C MET A 1 16.87 -1.73 -5.56
N LYS A 2 16.02 -2.76 -5.47
CA LYS A 2 16.11 -3.93 -6.35
C LYS A 2 15.90 -3.46 -7.80
N LYS A 3 16.72 -3.96 -8.72
CA LYS A 3 16.56 -3.74 -10.17
C LYS A 3 15.83 -4.95 -10.76
N TYR A 4 15.02 -4.72 -11.78
CA TYR A 4 14.32 -5.76 -12.52
C TYR A 4 14.82 -5.73 -13.98
N GLU A 5 15.15 -6.89 -14.51
CA GLU A 5 15.71 -7.09 -15.86
C GLU A 5 14.62 -7.02 -16.93
N SER A 6 13.35 -7.25 -16.55
CA SER A 6 12.22 -7.16 -17.48
C SER A 6 10.91 -6.73 -16.80
N LYS A 7 9.96 -6.23 -17.61
CA LYS A 7 8.58 -5.99 -17.17
C LYS A 7 7.95 -7.26 -16.57
N GLN A 8 8.21 -8.42 -17.18
CA GLN A 8 7.65 -9.69 -16.72
C GLN A 8 8.20 -10.11 -15.35
N GLU A 9 9.50 -9.87 -15.10
CA GLU A 9 10.10 -10.15 -13.79
C GLU A 9 9.46 -9.30 -12.69
N LEU A 10 9.24 -8.01 -12.95
CA LEU A 10 8.55 -7.11 -12.03
C LEU A 10 7.12 -7.60 -11.76
N ILE A 11 6.35 -7.91 -12.80
CA ILE A 11 4.98 -8.43 -12.68
C ILE A 11 4.95 -9.72 -11.86
N ASN A 12 5.85 -10.66 -12.15
CA ASN A 12 5.91 -11.94 -11.43
C ASN A 12 6.29 -11.72 -9.96
N THR A 13 7.23 -10.82 -9.69
CA THR A 13 7.61 -10.48 -8.31
C THR A 13 6.43 -9.88 -7.57
N ILE A 14 5.71 -8.91 -8.14
CA ILE A 14 4.53 -8.31 -7.52
C ILE A 14 3.50 -9.39 -7.19
N LYS A 15 3.17 -10.27 -8.15
CA LYS A 15 2.20 -11.35 -7.95
C LYS A 15 2.62 -12.31 -6.84
N ASN A 16 3.88 -12.75 -6.84
CA ASN A 16 4.38 -13.69 -5.85
C ASN A 16 4.37 -13.07 -4.45
N THR A 17 4.85 -11.83 -4.31
CA THR A 17 4.86 -11.14 -3.01
C THR A 17 3.45 -10.81 -2.53
N LEU A 18 2.53 -10.47 -3.44
CA LEU A 18 1.13 -10.25 -3.09
C LEU A 18 0.47 -11.53 -2.58
N ASN A 19 0.70 -12.66 -3.25
CA ASN A 19 0.14 -13.95 -2.82
C ASN A 19 0.65 -14.33 -1.42
N SER A 20 1.96 -14.20 -1.18
CA SER A 20 2.52 -14.44 0.16
C SER A 20 1.97 -13.47 1.21
N TYR A 21 1.78 -12.19 0.86
CA TYR A 21 1.17 -11.23 1.76
C TYR A 21 -0.27 -11.59 2.10
N LEU A 22 -1.09 -11.97 1.11
CA LEU A 22 -2.50 -12.31 1.31
C LEU A 22 -2.67 -13.58 2.13
N SER A 23 -1.79 -14.59 1.95
CA SER A 23 -1.88 -15.83 2.72
C SER A 23 -1.68 -15.64 4.22
N GLU A 24 -1.00 -14.57 4.66
CA GLU A 24 -0.88 -14.23 6.09
C GLU A 24 -2.24 -13.84 6.73
N PHE A 25 -3.26 -13.56 5.92
CA PHE A 25 -4.59 -13.19 6.40
C PHE A 25 -5.60 -14.35 6.35
N ASP A 26 -5.23 -15.50 5.77
CA ASP A 26 -6.16 -16.62 5.56
C ASP A 26 -6.74 -17.17 6.88
N ASP A 27 -5.94 -17.13 7.95
CA ASP A 27 -6.33 -17.61 9.28
C ASP A 27 -6.92 -16.52 10.19
N ILE A 28 -7.07 -15.28 9.69
CA ILE A 28 -7.63 -14.17 10.47
C ILE A 28 -9.14 -14.17 10.32
N LEU A 29 -9.85 -14.38 11.43
CA LEU A 29 -11.31 -14.31 11.44
C LEU A 29 -11.78 -12.87 11.16
N GLU A 30 -12.86 -12.72 10.39
CA GLU A 30 -13.40 -11.40 10.01
C GLU A 30 -13.78 -10.53 11.23
N ASN A 31 -14.23 -11.14 12.32
CA ASN A 31 -14.52 -10.42 13.57
C ASN A 31 -13.25 -9.95 14.31
N GLU A 32 -12.07 -10.44 13.94
CA GLU A 32 -10.77 -10.04 14.48
C GLU A 32 -10.05 -9.00 13.62
N LYS A 33 -10.61 -8.60 12.47
CA LYS A 33 -9.93 -7.68 11.54
C LYS A 33 -9.50 -6.34 12.16
N ASN A 34 -10.19 -5.91 13.22
CA ASN A 34 -9.94 -4.67 13.96
C ASN A 34 -9.26 -4.91 15.32
N ARG A 35 -8.81 -6.13 15.60
CA ARG A 35 -8.15 -6.47 16.86
C ARG A 35 -6.81 -5.75 16.97
N VAL A 36 -6.65 -4.99 18.05
CA VAL A 36 -5.40 -4.31 18.38
C VAL A 36 -4.52 -5.25 19.21
N ILE A 37 -3.24 -5.37 18.84
CA ILE A 37 -2.25 -6.17 19.55
C ILE A 37 -1.19 -5.21 20.12
N ILE A 38 -0.87 -5.36 21.40
CA ILE A 38 0.13 -4.52 22.07
C ILE A 38 1.48 -4.70 21.36
N GLY A 39 2.09 -3.58 20.96
CA GLY A 39 3.36 -3.57 20.23
C GLY A 39 3.22 -3.71 18.70
N VAL A 40 1.99 -3.77 18.17
CA VAL A 40 1.73 -3.79 16.72
C VAL A 40 0.99 -2.51 16.31
N ASP A 41 1.57 -1.76 15.37
CA ASP A 41 1.07 -0.43 14.98
C ASP A 41 -0.27 -0.42 14.23
N LYS A 42 -0.63 -1.55 13.58
CA LYS A 42 -1.81 -1.63 12.70
C LYS A 42 -2.59 -2.90 12.97
N THR A 43 -3.91 -2.76 13.01
CA THR A 43 -4.84 -3.89 12.89
C THR A 43 -4.74 -4.53 11.50
N PRO A 44 -5.20 -5.79 11.31
CA PRO A 44 -5.27 -6.41 9.99
C PRO A 44 -5.95 -5.53 8.93
N ALA A 45 -7.12 -4.96 9.26
CA ALA A 45 -7.86 -4.07 8.38
C ALA A 45 -7.06 -2.79 8.01
N GLN A 46 -6.36 -2.19 8.98
CA GLN A 46 -5.51 -1.03 8.73
C GLN A 46 -4.28 -1.37 7.89
N ASN A 47 -3.71 -2.57 8.04
CA ASN A 47 -2.59 -3.03 7.23
C ASN A 47 -3.00 -3.11 5.75
N ILE A 48 -4.13 -3.76 5.45
CA ILE A 48 -4.68 -3.84 4.09
C ILE A 48 -5.02 -2.43 3.56
N SER A 49 -5.67 -1.61 4.37
CA SER A 49 -6.07 -0.25 3.99
C SER A 49 -4.86 0.62 3.61
N TYR A 50 -3.72 0.44 4.27
CA TYR A 50 -2.48 1.13 3.93
C TYR A 50 -1.97 0.76 2.53
N GLN A 51 -2.00 -0.53 2.16
CA GLN A 51 -1.60 -0.97 0.82
C GLN A 51 -2.57 -0.44 -0.25
N LEU A 52 -3.88 -0.53 0.02
CA LEU A 52 -4.91 0.01 -0.87
C LEU A 52 -4.73 1.51 -1.12
N GLY A 53 -4.42 2.28 -0.08
CA GLY A 53 -4.15 3.71 -0.20
C GLY A 53 -3.01 4.01 -1.16
N TRP A 54 -1.88 3.32 -1.04
CA TRP A 54 -0.72 3.53 -1.92
C TRP A 54 -0.95 3.07 -3.36
N VAL A 55 -1.55 1.89 -3.54
CA VAL A 55 -1.83 1.37 -4.90
C VAL A 55 -2.85 2.26 -5.61
N SER A 56 -3.88 2.73 -4.90
CA SER A 56 -4.86 3.67 -5.47
C SER A 56 -4.20 4.99 -5.87
N LEU A 57 -3.34 5.56 -5.02
CA LEU A 57 -2.58 6.77 -5.35
C LEU A 57 -1.71 6.59 -6.61
N LEU A 58 -1.00 5.48 -6.71
CA LEU A 58 -0.16 5.18 -7.89
C LEU A 58 -0.99 5.13 -9.18
N LEU A 59 -2.15 4.48 -9.14
CA LEU A 59 -3.05 4.39 -10.29
C LEU A 59 -3.70 5.75 -10.62
N ASP A 60 -4.03 6.54 -9.60
CA ASP A 60 -4.60 7.88 -9.78
C ASP A 60 -3.58 8.85 -10.40
N TRP A 61 -2.30 8.75 -10.04
CA TRP A 61 -1.24 9.53 -10.69
C TRP A 61 -1.15 9.22 -12.18
N GLU A 62 -1.04 7.93 -12.54
CA GLU A 62 -0.99 7.48 -13.93
C GLU A 62 -2.24 7.94 -14.72
N LYS A 63 -3.43 7.85 -14.11
CA LYS A 63 -4.67 8.30 -14.74
C LYS A 63 -4.69 9.81 -15.01
N ASN A 64 -4.24 10.63 -14.04
CA ASN A 64 -4.23 12.08 -14.17
C ASN A 64 -3.16 12.55 -15.16
N GLU A 65 -1.98 11.93 -15.14
CA GLU A 65 -0.91 12.22 -16.09
C GLU A 65 -1.36 11.90 -17.53
N ASN A 66 -2.00 10.75 -17.75
CA ASN A 66 -2.56 10.39 -19.06
C ASN A 66 -3.70 11.33 -19.51
N ALA A 67 -4.38 12.01 -18.58
CA ALA A 67 -5.39 13.03 -18.86
C ALA A 67 -4.80 14.44 -19.10
N GLY A 68 -3.48 14.61 -18.97
CA GLY A 68 -2.78 15.89 -19.11
C GLY A 68 -2.91 16.81 -17.88
N HIS A 69 -3.33 16.26 -16.73
CA HIS A 69 -3.39 17.01 -15.49
C HIS A 69 -2.04 17.02 -14.76
N GLU A 70 -1.76 18.09 -14.03
CA GLU A 70 -0.60 18.14 -13.13
C GLU A 70 -0.80 17.18 -11.95
N VAL A 71 0.23 16.37 -11.65
CA VAL A 71 0.19 15.37 -10.58
C VAL A 71 1.07 15.81 -9.41
N SER A 72 0.47 15.93 -8.21
CA SER A 72 1.20 16.21 -6.97
C SER A 72 1.52 14.91 -6.21
N MET A 73 2.81 14.63 -6.02
CA MET A 73 3.30 13.40 -5.38
C MET A 73 3.73 13.66 -3.92
N PRO A 74 3.30 12.86 -2.91
CA PRO A 74 2.37 11.74 -3.05
C PRO A 74 0.89 12.18 -3.09
N LYS A 75 0.53 13.29 -2.45
CA LYS A 75 -0.76 13.98 -2.63
C LYS A 75 -0.63 15.43 -2.18
N VAL A 76 -1.54 16.28 -2.61
CA VAL A 76 -1.61 17.68 -2.17
C VAL A 76 -1.64 17.75 -0.64
N GLY A 77 -0.73 18.56 -0.06
CA GLY A 77 -0.65 18.78 1.39
C GLY A 77 -0.02 17.65 2.20
N PHE A 78 0.58 16.63 1.57
CA PHE A 78 1.32 15.58 2.28
C PHE A 78 2.82 15.86 2.28
N ASP A 79 3.36 16.14 3.46
CA ASP A 79 4.79 16.31 3.68
C ASP A 79 5.40 15.01 4.23
N ILE A 80 6.28 14.39 3.44
CA ILE A 80 7.00 13.16 3.81
C ILE A 80 8.00 13.38 4.97
N LEU A 81 8.29 14.63 5.33
CA LEU A 81 9.23 14.99 6.39
C LEU A 81 8.55 15.26 7.74
N THR A 82 7.23 15.29 7.79
CA THR A 82 6.48 15.54 9.02
C THR A 82 5.80 14.25 9.50
N PRO A 83 6.33 13.56 10.54
CA PRO A 83 5.69 12.35 11.06
C PRO A 83 4.31 12.68 11.61
N PRO A 84 3.31 11.80 11.43
CA PRO A 84 1.98 12.01 12.01
C PRO A 84 2.12 12.09 13.53
N LYS A 85 1.59 13.16 14.12
CA LYS A 85 1.50 13.28 15.58
C LYS A 85 0.73 12.07 16.09
N ARG A 86 1.37 11.26 16.95
CA ARG A 86 0.69 10.21 17.71
C ARG A 86 -0.41 10.90 18.54
N GLY A 87 -1.66 10.64 18.16
CA GLY A 87 -2.83 10.87 19.02
C GLY A 87 -3.03 9.70 19.95
#